data_AF-A0A7K4FFL9-F1
#
_entry.id   AF-A0A7K4FFL9-F1
#
_cell.length_a   1.000
_cell.length_b   1.000
_cell.length_c   1.000
_cell.angle_alpha   90.00
_cell.angle_beta   90.00
_cell.angle_gamma   90.00
#
_symmetry.space_group_name_H-M   'P 1'
#
loop_
_entity.id
_entity.type
_entity.pdbx_description
1 polymer ?
#
loop_
_entity_poly.entity_id
_entity_poly.type
_entity_poly.pdbx_seq_one_letter_code
_entity_poly.pdbx_strand_id
1 'polypeptide(L)'
;MAAGESTAPVSSPQESVSPKVVVGRVLESLTELADDASLPRSARRAAQSAKDALAKPGTPEDVRIASAVGVLDDLASNPNLPTHGRTAIWSIMSNLESVQ
;
A
#
# COMPACT_ATOMS: atom_id res chain seq x y z
N MET A 1 -21.15 -48.48 8.42
CA MET A 1 -19.74 -48.90 8.24
C MET A 1 -19.27 -48.23 6.95
N ALA A 2 -18.67 -47.04 7.02
CA ALA A 2 -17.22 -46.79 7.09
C ALA A 2 -16.48 -47.39 5.87
N ALA A 3 -15.66 -46.68 5.10
CA ALA A 3 -15.12 -45.33 5.12
C ALA A 3 -14.58 -45.04 3.71
N GLY A 4 -14.43 -43.78 3.34
CA GLY A 4 -13.81 -43.43 2.06
C GLY A 4 -13.75 -41.94 1.78
N GLU A 5 -13.47 -41.14 2.80
CA GLU A 5 -13.06 -39.75 2.64
C GLU A 5 -11.63 -39.75 2.06
N SER A 6 -11.50 -39.42 0.78
CA SER A 6 -10.21 -39.11 0.16
C SER A 6 -10.42 -38.36 -1.14
N THR A 7 -10.45 -37.04 -1.07
CA THR A 7 -9.60 -36.25 -1.96
C THR A 7 -9.07 -35.05 -1.18
N ALA A 8 -7.74 -34.99 -1.16
CA ALA A 8 -6.84 -34.00 -0.61
C ALA A 8 -7.34 -32.54 -0.62
N PRO A 9 -6.83 -31.72 0.33
CA PRO A 9 -7.11 -30.30 0.39
C PRO A 9 -6.76 -29.66 -0.95
N VAL A 10 -7.73 -28.94 -1.52
CA VAL A 10 -7.51 -28.02 -2.63
C VAL A 10 -6.28 -27.18 -2.32
N SER A 11 -5.24 -27.40 -3.12
CA SER A 11 -3.96 -26.76 -3.03
C SER A 11 -4.13 -25.25 -2.85
N SER A 12 -3.63 -24.76 -1.72
CA SER A 12 -3.02 -23.44 -1.68
C SER A 12 -2.10 -23.30 -2.89
N PRO A 13 -2.18 -22.18 -3.62
CA PRO A 13 -1.02 -21.33 -3.50
C PRO A 13 -1.28 -20.33 -2.39
N GLN A 14 -0.56 -20.50 -1.29
CA GLN A 14 -0.15 -19.35 -0.51
C GLN A 14 0.72 -18.59 -1.51
N GLU A 15 0.12 -17.65 -2.25
CA GLU A 15 0.88 -16.67 -3.01
C GLU A 15 1.71 -15.98 -1.95
N SER A 16 2.98 -16.37 -1.89
CA SER A 16 3.99 -15.69 -1.12
C SER A 16 4.08 -14.32 -1.78
N VAL A 17 3.23 -13.40 -1.31
CA VAL A 17 3.19 -12.04 -1.84
C VAL A 17 4.56 -11.48 -1.54
N SER A 18 5.41 -11.53 -2.56
CA SER A 18 6.80 -11.17 -2.39
C SER A 18 6.83 -9.67 -2.05
N PRO A 19 7.72 -9.22 -1.16
CA PRO A 19 7.76 -7.83 -0.70
C PRO A 19 7.79 -6.84 -1.87
N LYS A 20 8.52 -7.20 -2.94
CA LYS A 20 8.54 -6.46 -4.22
C LYS A 20 7.19 -6.27 -4.92
N VAL A 21 6.30 -7.27 -4.85
CA VAL A 21 4.98 -7.22 -5.50
C VAL A 21 4.08 -6.23 -4.76
N VAL A 22 4.13 -6.22 -3.42
CA VAL A 22 3.36 -5.28 -2.61
C VAL A 22 3.83 -3.85 -2.84
N VAL A 23 5.14 -3.61 -2.83
CA VAL A 23 5.71 -2.29 -3.13
C VAL A 23 5.28 -1.80 -4.52
N GLY A 24 5.27 -2.67 -5.52
CA GLY A 24 4.75 -2.36 -6.86
C GLY A 24 3.29 -1.89 -6.83
N ARG A 25 2.41 -2.66 -6.17
CA ARG A 25 0.99 -2.30 -6.01
C ARG A 25 0.81 -0.97 -5.28
N VAL A 26 1.60 -0.73 -4.23
CA VAL A 26 1.57 0.54 -3.49
C VAL A 26 1.97 1.71 -4.38
N LEU A 27 3.01 1.58 -5.22
CA LEU A 27 3.41 2.62 -6.16
C LEU A 27 2.29 2.94 -7.16
N GLU A 28 1.54 1.94 -7.62
CA GLU A 28 0.37 2.13 -8.48
C GLU A 28 -0.74 2.88 -7.73
N SER A 29 -1.13 2.43 -6.54
CA SER A 29 -2.15 3.09 -5.73
C SER A 29 -1.78 4.54 -5.36
N LEU A 30 -0.51 4.82 -5.07
CA LEU A 30 -0.02 6.19 -4.84
C LEU A 30 -0.09 7.05 -6.11
N THR A 31 0.10 6.46 -7.28
CA THR A 31 -0.03 7.15 -8.57
C THR A 31 -1.49 7.54 -8.82
N GLU A 32 -2.41 6.60 -8.63
CA GLU A 32 -3.86 6.87 -8.74
C GLU A 32 -4.29 7.98 -7.77
N LEU A 33 -3.81 7.94 -6.53
CA LEU A 33 -4.09 8.98 -5.53
C LEU A 33 -3.50 10.35 -5.92
N ALA A 34 -2.33 10.37 -6.57
CA ALA A 34 -1.70 11.60 -7.05
C ALA A 34 -2.44 12.20 -8.27
N ASP A 35 -3.06 11.37 -9.10
CA ASP A 35 -3.83 11.79 -10.28
C ASP A 35 -5.31 12.06 -9.97
N ASP A 36 -5.80 11.66 -8.80
CA ASP A 36 -7.19 11.87 -8.40
C ASP A 36 -7.54 13.37 -8.28
N ALA A 37 -8.24 13.88 -9.28
CA ALA A 37 -8.69 15.27 -9.34
C ALA A 37 -9.74 15.63 -8.28
N SER A 38 -10.37 14.64 -7.63
CA SER A 38 -11.27 14.86 -6.49
C SER A 38 -10.52 15.21 -5.20
N LEU A 39 -9.20 14.97 -5.15
CA LEU A 39 -8.36 15.30 -4.02
C LEU A 39 -7.74 16.71 -4.12
N PRO A 40 -7.60 17.40 -2.98
CA PRO A 40 -6.95 18.70 -2.94
C PRO A 40 -5.49 18.61 -3.42
N ARG A 41 -4.96 19.71 -3.95
CA ARG A 41 -3.59 19.77 -4.48
C ARG A 41 -2.54 19.32 -3.46
N SER A 42 -2.76 19.59 -2.17
CA SER A 42 -1.88 19.15 -1.08
C SER A 42 -1.82 17.62 -0.98
N ALA A 43 -2.95 16.93 -1.10
CA ALA A 43 -3.03 15.48 -1.02
C ALA A 43 -2.33 14.80 -2.19
N ARG A 44 -2.59 15.29 -3.41
CA ARG A 44 -1.90 14.81 -4.61
C ARG A 44 -0.39 14.99 -4.51
N ARG A 45 0.08 16.09 -3.94
CA ARG A 45 1.51 16.35 -3.71
C ARG A 45 2.12 15.43 -2.65
N ALA A 46 1.40 15.16 -1.58
CA ALA A 46 1.83 14.21 -0.55
C ALA A 46 1.90 12.77 -1.10
N ALA A 47 0.89 12.34 -1.85
CA ALA A 47 0.89 11.04 -2.53
C ALA A 47 2.10 10.87 -3.46
N GLN A 48 2.39 11.90 -4.28
CA GLN A 48 3.59 11.91 -5.12
C GLN A 48 4.88 11.84 -4.30
N SER A 49 4.95 12.57 -3.17
CA SER A 49 6.13 12.56 -2.30
C SER A 49 6.36 11.18 -1.66
N ALA A 50 5.30 10.51 -1.23
CA ALA A 50 5.36 9.14 -0.71
C ALA A 50 5.86 8.16 -1.78
N LYS A 51 5.39 8.30 -3.03
CA LYS A 51 5.85 7.51 -4.18
C LYS A 51 7.33 7.73 -4.44
N ASP A 52 7.78 8.98 -4.46
CA ASP A 52 9.18 9.33 -4.69
C ASP A 52 10.09 8.80 -3.57
N ALA A 53 9.62 8.82 -2.32
CA ALA A 53 10.32 8.23 -1.18
C ALA A 53 10.46 6.70 -1.33
N LEU A 54 9.38 6.02 -1.75
CA LEU A 54 9.36 4.57 -1.93
C LEU A 54 10.22 4.10 -3.13
N ALA A 55 10.28 4.91 -4.19
CA ALA A 55 11.07 4.64 -5.40
C ALA A 55 12.53 5.12 -5.31
N LYS A 56 12.97 5.69 -4.17
CA LYS A 56 14.28 6.33 -4.04
C LYS A 56 15.42 5.31 -4.16
N PRO A 57 16.28 5.39 -5.19
CA PRO A 57 17.39 4.46 -5.36
C PRO A 57 18.44 4.64 -4.26
N GLY A 58 19.08 3.54 -3.85
CA GLY A 58 20.16 3.55 -2.85
C GLY A 58 19.71 3.72 -1.40
N THR A 59 18.40 3.82 -1.13
CA THR A 59 17.85 3.83 0.23
C THR A 59 17.39 2.41 0.61
N PRO A 60 17.64 1.93 1.85
CA PRO A 60 17.13 0.64 2.32
C PRO A 60 15.62 0.53 2.20
N GLU A 61 15.08 -0.68 2.02
CA GLU A 61 13.63 -0.91 1.90
C GLU A 61 12.85 -0.41 3.11
N ASP A 62 13.29 -0.76 4.31
CA ASP A 62 12.64 -0.38 5.56
C ASP A 62 12.55 1.15 5.70
N VAL A 63 13.65 1.85 5.35
CA VAL A 63 13.72 3.31 5.41
C VAL A 63 12.79 3.96 4.37
N ARG A 64 12.69 3.38 3.17
CA ARG A 64 11.77 3.84 2.12
C ARG A 64 10.32 3.66 2.54
N ILE A 65 9.98 2.51 3.11
CA ILE A 65 8.65 2.20 3.63
C ILE A 65 8.30 3.16 4.77
N ALA A 66 9.15 3.30 5.78
CA ALA A 66 8.93 4.20 6.91
C ALA A 66 8.75 5.66 6.45
N SER A 67 9.55 6.12 5.47
CA SER A 67 9.41 7.46 4.90
C SER A 67 8.07 7.67 4.19
N ALA A 68 7.62 6.68 3.41
CA ALA A 68 6.34 6.73 2.71
C ALA A 68 5.16 6.69 3.70
N VAL A 69 5.20 5.82 4.72
CA VAL A 69 4.19 5.72 5.78
C VAL A 69 4.07 7.05 6.53
N GLY A 70 5.19 7.70 6.90
CA GLY A 70 5.14 9.00 7.58
C GLY A 70 4.43 10.08 6.77
N VAL A 71 4.70 10.17 5.47
CA VAL A 71 4.01 11.13 4.57
C VAL A 71 2.52 10.81 4.45
N LEU A 72 2.16 9.54 4.43
CA LEU A 72 0.78 9.06 4.35
C LEU A 72 0.01 9.31 5.65
N ASP A 73 0.64 9.14 6.80
CA ASP A 73 0.05 9.42 8.11
C ASP A 73 -0.27 10.91 8.29
N ASP A 74 0.68 11.77 7.93
CA ASP A 74 0.47 13.23 7.85
C ASP A 74 -0.70 13.59 6.92
N LEU A 75 -0.87 12.85 5.82
CA LEU A 75 -1.96 13.06 4.89
C LEU A 75 -3.30 12.57 5.44
N ALA A 76 -3.33 11.42 6.12
CA ALA A 76 -4.53 10.85 6.74
C ALA A 76 -5.07 11.74 7.87
N SER A 77 -4.18 12.42 8.60
CA SER A 77 -4.54 13.38 9.64
C SER A 77 -5.09 14.71 9.09
N ASN A 78 -4.99 14.94 7.78
CA ASN A 78 -5.42 16.21 7.19
C ASN A 78 -6.96 16.36 7.20
N PRO A 79 -7.50 17.44 7.80
CA PRO A 79 -8.95 17.66 7.85
C PRO A 79 -9.56 17.90 6.47
N ASN A 80 -8.79 18.41 5.50
CA ASN A 80 -9.25 18.69 4.13
C ASN A 80 -9.30 17.45 3.24
N LEU A 81 -8.88 16.28 3.74
CA LEU A 81 -8.91 15.06 2.95
C LEU A 81 -10.35 14.47 2.95
N PRO A 82 -10.92 14.14 1.78
CA PRO A 82 -12.21 13.47 1.71
C PRO A 82 -12.12 12.02 2.20
N THR A 83 -13.28 11.43 2.54
CA THR A 83 -13.38 10.09 3.13
C THR A 83 -12.74 9.00 2.27
N HIS A 84 -12.97 9.01 0.95
CA HIS A 84 -12.39 8.00 0.07
C HIS A 84 -10.86 8.08 0.01
N GLY A 85 -10.30 9.29 0.02
CA GLY A 85 -8.86 9.53 0.10
C GLY A 85 -8.26 8.97 1.40
N ARG A 86 -8.94 9.18 2.55
CA ARG A 86 -8.51 8.57 3.81
C ARG A 86 -8.48 7.05 3.71
N THR A 87 -9.57 6.44 3.25
CA THR A 87 -9.66 4.98 3.12
C THR A 87 -8.57 4.40 2.22
N ALA A 88 -8.28 5.07 1.09
CA ALA A 88 -7.21 4.66 0.19
C ALA A 88 -5.84 4.71 0.90
N ILE A 89 -5.56 5.78 1.65
CA ILE A 89 -4.32 5.91 2.40
C ILE A 89 -4.19 4.81 3.46
N TRP A 90 -5.23 4.56 4.25
CA TRP A 90 -5.24 3.48 5.24
C TRP A 90 -4.94 2.12 4.59
N SER A 91 -5.56 1.84 3.44
CA SER A 91 -5.28 0.61 2.70
C SER A 91 -3.82 0.53 2.22
N ILE A 92 -3.24 1.63 1.76
CA ILE A 92 -1.85 1.68 1.33
C ILE A 92 -0.89 1.46 2.51
N MET A 93 -1.14 2.11 3.65
CA MET A 93 -0.33 1.92 4.86
C MET A 93 -0.38 0.47 5.35
N SER A 94 -1.55 -0.16 5.40
CA SER A 94 -1.67 -1.58 5.77
C SER A 94 -0.89 -2.50 4.83
N ASN A 95 -0.86 -2.20 3.53
CA ASN A 95 -0.05 -2.96 2.57
C ASN A 95 1.45 -2.78 2.84
N LEU A 96 1.90 -1.55 3.12
CA LEU A 96 3.29 -1.26 3.44
C LEU A 96 3.74 -1.92 4.75
N GLU A 97 2.89 -1.91 5.78
CA GLU A 97 3.17 -2.56 7.06
C GLU A 97 3.26 -4.09 6.96
N SER A 98 2.60 -4.70 5.97
CA SER A 98 2.72 -6.14 5.71
C SER A 98 4.09 -6.55 5.15
N VAL A 99 4.89 -5.59 4.70
CA VAL A 99 6.18 -5.81 4.03
C VAL A 99 7.37 -5.42 4.91
N GLN A 100 7.15 -4.48 5.82
CA GLN A 100 8.13 -3.95 6.78
C GLN A 100 8.57 -4.99 7.81
#